data_AF-A0A966Z586-F1
#
_entry.id   AF-A0A966Z586-F1
#
_cell.length_a   1.000
_cell.length_b   1.000
_cell.length_c   1.000
_cell.angle_alpha   90.00
_cell.angle_beta   90.00
_cell.angle_gamma   90.00
#
_symmetry.space_group_name_H-M   'P 1'
#
loop_
_entity.id
_entity.type
_entity.pdbx_description
1 polymer ?
#
loop_
_entity_poly.entity_id
_entity_poly.type
_entity_poly.pdbx_seq_one_letter_code
_entity_poly.pdbx_strand_id
1 'polypeptide(L)'
;MEFDERVARARGWLIAAKPLTIVEQADRLLGLSLAGAPKTALASAAKQLLAEQRPDGGWAQVRTLESDAYGTAAAMVALVKTGSLTASSQPWQRAKAFLLNTQFPDGSWYVASRAVKLQPYFESGFPFGHDQWISNSATGYAVAALAAGMGH
;
A
#
# COMPACT_ATOMS: atom_id res chain seq x y z
N MET A 1 19.56 17.11 -17.21
CA MET A 1 20.00 16.14 -18.24
C MET A 1 20.15 14.74 -17.67
N GLU A 2 21.19 14.40 -16.89
CA GLU A 2 21.34 13.01 -16.40
C GLU A 2 20.16 12.56 -15.51
N PHE A 3 19.66 13.44 -14.63
CA PHE A 3 18.54 13.13 -13.74
C PHE A 3 17.24 12.86 -14.51
N ASP A 4 16.89 13.72 -15.47
CA ASP A 4 15.67 13.60 -16.28
C ASP A 4 15.67 12.33 -17.13
N GLU A 5 16.83 11.97 -17.70
CA GLU A 5 16.99 10.73 -18.45
C GLU A 5 16.83 9.49 -17.58
N ARG A 6 17.35 9.52 -16.34
CA ARG A 6 17.16 8.44 -15.36
C ARG A 6 15.67 8.29 -15.01
N VAL A 7 14.95 9.40 -14.80
CA VAL A 7 13.50 9.39 -14.56
C VAL A 7 12.73 8.87 -15.78
N ALA A 8 13.11 9.26 -17.00
CA ALA A 8 12.50 8.75 -18.22
C ALA A 8 12.68 7.24 -18.40
N ARG A 9 13.88 6.71 -18.11
CA ARG A 9 14.13 5.26 -18.11
C ARG A 9 13.30 4.53 -17.07
N ALA A 10 13.22 5.07 -15.84
CA ALA A 10 12.38 4.51 -14.78
C ALA A 10 10.90 4.49 -15.17
N ARG A 11 10.40 5.58 -15.78
CA ARG A 11 9.03 5.66 -16.33
C ARG A 11 8.77 4.55 -17.35
N GLY A 12 9.67 4.37 -18.30
CA GLY A 12 9.57 3.31 -19.32
C GLY A 12 9.50 1.91 -18.70
N TRP A 13 10.36 1.65 -17.71
CA TRP A 13 10.36 0.39 -16.97
C TRP A 13 9.05 0.17 -16.20
N LEU A 14 8.56 1.18 -15.47
CA LEU A 14 7.33 1.11 -14.70
C LEU A 14 6.09 0.88 -15.57
N ILE A 15 6.06 1.43 -16.79
CA ILE A 15 4.97 1.17 -17.75
C ILE A 15 4.94 -0.32 -18.11
N ALA A 16 6.09 -0.92 -18.40
CA ALA A 16 6.22 -2.31 -18.81
C ALA A 16 6.20 -3.33 -17.66
N ALA A 17 6.39 -2.88 -16.42
CA ALA A 17 6.46 -3.73 -15.23
C ALA A 17 5.17 -4.54 -15.01
N LYS A 18 5.35 -5.79 -14.60
CA LYS A 18 4.27 -6.73 -14.25
C LYS A 18 4.35 -7.05 -12.76
N PRO A 19 3.73 -6.22 -11.91
CA PRO A 19 3.78 -6.42 -10.46
C PRO A 19 3.03 -7.70 -10.06
N LEU A 20 3.60 -8.43 -9.11
CA LEU A 20 3.06 -9.69 -8.58
C LEU A 20 2.28 -9.47 -7.29
N THR A 21 2.74 -8.53 -6.46
CA THR A 21 2.15 -8.21 -5.15
C THR A 21 1.31 -6.94 -5.20
N ILE A 22 0.49 -6.72 -4.16
CA ILE A 22 -0.27 -5.46 -4.04
C ILE A 22 0.66 -4.30 -3.74
N VAL A 23 1.70 -4.52 -2.95
CA VAL A 23 2.69 -3.49 -2.64
C VAL A 23 3.41 -3.04 -3.90
N GLU A 24 3.85 -3.98 -4.76
CA GLU A 24 4.42 -3.64 -6.06
C GLU A 24 3.44 -2.92 -6.99
N GLN A 25 2.14 -3.26 -6.94
CA GLN A 25 1.12 -2.54 -7.71
C GLN A 25 0.95 -1.09 -7.20
N ALA A 26 0.95 -0.90 -5.89
CA ALA A 26 0.87 0.42 -5.24
C ALA A 26 2.12 1.27 -5.56
N ASP A 27 3.32 0.71 -5.40
CA ASP A 27 4.57 1.37 -5.73
C ASP A 27 4.67 1.71 -7.22
N ARG A 28 4.21 0.81 -8.09
CA ARG A 28 4.14 1.08 -9.53
C ARG A 28 3.23 2.25 -9.84
N LEU A 29 2.04 2.32 -9.23
CA LEU A 29 1.11 3.43 -9.42
C LEU A 29 1.72 4.77 -8.96
N LEU A 30 2.31 4.80 -7.77
CA LEU A 30 3.02 5.98 -7.25
C LEU A 30 4.18 6.39 -8.16
N GLY A 31 5.02 5.42 -8.54
CA GLY A 31 6.17 5.66 -9.41
C GLY A 31 5.77 6.21 -10.77
N LEU A 32 4.69 5.68 -11.38
CA LEU A 32 4.14 6.21 -12.63
C LEU A 32 3.71 7.67 -12.47
N SER A 33 3.12 8.03 -11.34
CA SER A 33 2.67 9.40 -11.07
C SER A 33 3.84 10.35 -10.89
N LEU A 34 4.78 9.99 -10.01
CA LEU A 34 5.99 10.76 -9.73
C LEU A 34 6.88 10.92 -10.95
N ALA A 35 6.94 9.90 -11.80
CA ALA A 35 7.71 9.96 -13.03
C ALA A 35 6.99 10.72 -14.14
N GLY A 36 5.75 11.19 -13.98
CA GLY A 36 5.01 11.90 -15.04
C GLY A 36 4.61 11.00 -16.21
N ALA A 37 4.18 9.76 -15.94
CA ALA A 37 3.67 8.86 -16.95
C ALA A 37 2.34 9.35 -17.57
N PRO A 38 1.98 8.88 -18.78
CA PRO A 38 0.71 9.24 -19.40
C PRO A 38 -0.49 8.91 -18.50
N LYS A 39 -1.53 9.76 -18.53
CA LYS A 39 -2.77 9.55 -17.76
C LYS A 39 -3.43 8.19 -18.01
N THR A 40 -3.29 7.65 -19.21
CA THR A 40 -3.79 6.31 -19.57
C THR A 40 -3.08 5.19 -18.81
N ALA A 41 -1.76 5.29 -18.61
CA ALA A 41 -0.98 4.34 -17.82
C ALA A 41 -1.37 4.42 -16.33
N LEU A 42 -1.53 5.64 -15.81
CA LEU A 42 -2.02 5.87 -14.44
C LEU A 42 -3.41 5.27 -14.21
N ALA A 43 -4.37 5.59 -15.09
CA ALA A 43 -5.73 5.08 -15.00
C ALA A 43 -5.78 3.55 -15.08
N SER A 44 -4.96 2.94 -15.95
CA SER A 44 -4.84 1.49 -16.06
C SER A 44 -4.30 0.85 -14.78
N ALA A 45 -3.21 1.39 -14.21
CA ALA A 45 -2.61 0.89 -12.98
C ALA A 45 -3.55 1.05 -11.77
N ALA A 46 -4.22 2.21 -11.65
CA ALA A 46 -5.20 2.45 -10.60
C ALA A 46 -6.40 1.50 -10.70
N LYS A 47 -6.92 1.25 -11.91
CA LYS A 47 -8.00 0.29 -12.14
C LYS A 47 -7.60 -1.13 -11.75
N GLN A 48 -6.37 -1.55 -12.08
CA GLN A 48 -5.84 -2.85 -11.68
C GLN A 48 -5.79 -2.98 -10.15
N LEU A 49 -5.21 -2.00 -9.48
CA LEU A 49 -5.09 -2.00 -8.03
C LEU A 49 -6.46 -1.98 -7.32
N LEU A 50 -7.42 -1.18 -7.81
CA LEU A 50 -8.79 -1.15 -7.28
C LEU A 50 -9.52 -2.49 -7.45
N ALA A 51 -9.28 -3.20 -8.55
CA ALA A 51 -9.90 -4.51 -8.82
C ALA A 51 -9.43 -5.60 -7.86
N GLU A 52 -8.30 -5.39 -7.17
CA GLU A 52 -7.79 -6.32 -6.15
C GLU A 52 -8.41 -6.10 -4.76
N GLN A 53 -9.28 -5.09 -4.58
CA GLN A 53 -9.97 -4.89 -3.31
C GLN A 53 -10.89 -6.08 -3.03
N ARG A 54 -10.77 -6.64 -1.82
CA ARG A 54 -11.51 -7.84 -1.43
C ARG A 54 -12.88 -7.54 -0.83
N PRO A 55 -13.75 -8.56 -0.66
CA PRO A 55 -15.08 -8.38 -0.07
C PRO A 55 -15.07 -7.74 1.33
N ASP A 56 -14.05 -8.03 2.14
CA ASP A 56 -13.82 -7.44 3.47
C ASP A 56 -13.39 -5.96 3.44
N GLY A 57 -13.12 -5.41 2.25
CA GLY A 57 -12.70 -4.02 2.05
C GLY A 57 -11.19 -3.80 2.06
N GLY A 58 -10.41 -4.82 2.41
CA GLY A 58 -8.96 -4.76 2.45
C GLY A 58 -8.29 -5.20 1.15
N TRP A 59 -6.96 -5.19 1.19
CA TRP A 59 -6.09 -5.82 0.22
C TRP A 59 -5.10 -6.73 0.95
N ALA A 60 -4.77 -7.87 0.33
CA ALA A 60 -3.72 -8.76 0.81
C ALA A 60 -2.37 -8.35 0.23
N GLN A 61 -1.29 -8.34 1.01
CA GLN A 61 0.06 -8.09 0.46
C GLN A 61 0.38 -9.01 -0.73
N VAL A 62 0.09 -10.29 -0.55
CA VAL A 62 0.24 -11.35 -1.55
C VAL A 62 -1.13 -11.95 -1.82
N ARG A 63 -1.47 -12.17 -3.10
CA ARG A 63 -2.81 -12.60 -3.53
C ARG A 63 -3.34 -13.88 -2.87
N THR A 64 -2.46 -14.75 -2.37
CA THR A 64 -2.81 -16.02 -1.71
C THR A 64 -3.05 -15.91 -0.21
N LEU A 65 -2.80 -14.74 0.40
CA LEU A 65 -3.01 -14.49 1.83
C LEU A 65 -4.36 -13.85 2.09
N GLU A 66 -4.72 -13.63 3.35
CA GLU A 66 -5.86 -12.76 3.72
C GLU A 66 -5.51 -11.28 3.55
N SER A 67 -6.52 -10.41 3.56
CA SER A 67 -6.29 -8.97 3.65
C SER A 67 -5.54 -8.63 4.93
N ASP A 68 -4.66 -7.63 4.88
CA ASP A 68 -3.93 -7.16 6.04
C ASP A 68 -3.76 -5.64 6.01
N ALA A 69 -3.32 -5.07 7.13
CA ALA A 69 -3.17 -3.64 7.28
C ALA A 69 -2.10 -3.04 6.35
N TYR A 70 -1.00 -3.76 6.09
CA TYR A 70 0.10 -3.24 5.26
C TYR A 70 -0.32 -3.17 3.78
N GLY A 71 -0.87 -4.25 3.23
CA GLY A 71 -1.38 -4.29 1.86
C GLY A 71 -2.51 -3.29 1.63
N THR A 72 -3.47 -3.22 2.56
CA THR A 72 -4.58 -2.27 2.51
C THR A 72 -4.08 -0.83 2.53
N ALA A 73 -3.22 -0.49 3.48
CA ALA A 73 -2.73 0.87 3.62
C ALA A 73 -1.83 1.30 2.45
N ALA A 74 -0.97 0.42 1.94
CA ALA A 74 -0.15 0.70 0.75
C ALA A 74 -1.03 1.01 -0.47
N ALA A 75 -2.07 0.19 -0.71
CA ALA A 75 -3.02 0.42 -1.80
C ALA A 75 -3.76 1.76 -1.63
N MET A 76 -4.27 2.06 -0.43
CA MET A 76 -4.96 3.31 -0.14
C MET A 76 -4.06 4.53 -0.36
N VAL A 77 -2.83 4.52 0.17
CA VAL A 77 -1.88 5.64 0.02
C VAL A 77 -1.60 5.92 -1.45
N ALA A 78 -1.32 4.88 -2.25
CA ALA A 78 -1.06 5.03 -3.67
C ALA A 78 -2.26 5.62 -4.41
N LEU A 79 -3.45 5.04 -4.23
CA LEU A 79 -4.65 5.46 -4.92
C LEU A 79 -5.09 6.89 -4.53
N VAL A 80 -4.98 7.27 -3.25
CA VAL A 80 -5.31 8.63 -2.80
C VAL A 80 -4.31 9.64 -3.38
N LYS A 81 -2.99 9.36 -3.27
CA LYS A 81 -1.95 10.28 -3.78
C LYS A 81 -2.03 10.49 -5.30
N THR A 82 -2.51 9.51 -6.06
CA THR A 82 -2.73 9.65 -7.50
C THR A 82 -4.12 10.18 -7.87
N GLY A 83 -4.93 10.59 -6.88
CA GLY A 83 -6.28 11.11 -7.09
C GLY A 83 -7.26 10.07 -7.64
N SER A 84 -6.93 8.79 -7.53
CA SER A 84 -7.72 7.65 -8.04
C SER A 84 -8.68 7.08 -7.00
N LEU A 85 -8.59 7.54 -5.74
CA LEU A 85 -9.47 7.18 -4.65
C LEU A 85 -9.78 8.41 -3.81
N THR A 86 -11.07 8.67 -3.59
CA THR A 86 -11.55 9.81 -2.78
C THR A 86 -12.25 9.31 -1.52
N ALA A 87 -12.30 10.15 -0.48
CA ALA A 87 -12.94 9.80 0.79
C ALA A 87 -14.44 9.47 0.65
N SER A 88 -15.13 10.06 -0.34
CA SER A 88 -16.54 9.77 -0.63
C SER A 88 -16.77 8.45 -1.37
N SER A 89 -15.74 7.84 -1.94
CA SER A 89 -15.89 6.63 -2.75
C SER A 89 -16.12 5.38 -1.89
N GLN A 90 -16.96 4.47 -2.40
CA GLN A 90 -17.24 3.21 -1.71
C GLN A 90 -15.98 2.37 -1.42
N PRO A 91 -15.00 2.24 -2.34
CA PRO A 91 -13.76 1.52 -2.04
C PRO A 91 -12.99 2.13 -0.86
N TRP A 92 -12.98 3.45 -0.72
CA TRP A 92 -12.31 4.12 0.39
C TRP A 92 -13.00 3.82 1.73
N GLN A 93 -14.34 3.91 1.76
CA GLN A 93 -15.10 3.67 2.99
C GLN A 93 -14.92 2.24 3.49
N ARG A 94 -14.88 1.27 2.56
CA ARG A 94 -14.64 -0.14 2.88
C ARG A 94 -13.22 -0.36 3.41
N ALA A 95 -12.22 0.27 2.81
CA ALA A 95 -10.84 0.17 3.25
C ALA A 95 -10.61 0.81 4.63
N LYS A 96 -11.22 1.98 4.86
CA LYS A 96 -11.26 2.63 6.17
C LYS A 96 -11.88 1.72 7.22
N ALA A 97 -13.04 1.12 6.92
CA ALA A 97 -13.71 0.21 7.83
C ALA A 97 -12.83 -1.01 8.15
N PHE A 98 -12.17 -1.60 7.15
CA PHE A 98 -11.22 -2.69 7.35
C PHE A 98 -10.11 -2.29 8.32
N LEU A 99 -9.45 -1.15 8.11
CA LEU A 99 -8.37 -0.69 8.99
C LEU A 99 -8.88 -0.42 10.41
N LEU A 100 -9.99 0.30 10.58
CA LEU A 100 -10.53 0.59 11.91
C LEU A 100 -10.98 -0.68 12.66
N ASN A 101 -11.54 -1.66 11.96
CA ASN A 101 -11.98 -2.93 12.56
C ASN A 101 -10.83 -3.87 12.93
N THR A 102 -9.63 -3.66 12.37
CA THR A 102 -8.44 -4.48 12.61
C THR A 102 -7.40 -3.77 13.49
N GLN A 103 -7.69 -2.56 13.94
CA GLN A 103 -6.85 -1.81 14.86
C GLN A 103 -6.94 -2.43 16.27
N PHE A 104 -5.79 -2.59 16.92
CA PHE A 104 -5.72 -3.04 18.31
C PHE A 104 -6.07 -1.89 19.27
N PRO A 105 -6.46 -2.18 20.53
CA PRO A 105 -6.81 -1.14 21.51
C PRO A 105 -5.69 -0.13 21.81
N ASP A 106 -4.42 -0.52 21.60
CA ASP A 106 -3.26 0.36 21.74
C ASP A 106 -3.01 1.27 20.51
N GLY A 107 -3.85 1.14 19.49
CA GLY A 107 -3.78 1.89 18.24
C GLY A 107 -2.90 1.27 17.16
N SER A 108 -2.23 0.14 17.44
CA SER A 108 -1.36 -0.54 16.48
C SER A 108 -2.12 -1.49 15.55
N TRP A 109 -1.48 -1.91 14.47
CA TRP A 109 -1.95 -2.99 13.60
C TRP A 109 -0.94 -4.14 13.57
N TYR A 110 -1.45 -5.35 13.78
CA TYR A 110 -0.67 -6.57 13.64
C TYR A 110 -0.60 -7.02 12.18
N VAL A 111 0.59 -7.41 11.74
CA VAL A 111 0.82 -8.13 10.48
C VAL A 111 1.84 -9.22 10.73
N ALA A 112 1.51 -10.47 10.38
CA ALA A 112 2.45 -11.59 10.54
C ALA A 112 3.63 -11.46 9.55
N SER A 113 4.87 -11.56 10.04
CA SER A 113 6.07 -11.57 9.22
C SER A 113 6.18 -12.88 8.44
N ARG A 114 6.63 -12.76 7.19
CA ARG A 114 6.94 -13.91 6.31
C ARG A 114 8.39 -13.91 5.84
N ALA A 115 9.22 -13.01 6.38
CA ALA A 115 10.65 -13.00 6.08
C ALA A 115 11.33 -14.22 6.73
N VAL A 116 12.29 -14.82 6.01
CA VAL A 116 13.16 -15.83 6.60
C VAL A 116 13.97 -15.18 7.70
N LYS A 117 13.83 -15.69 8.92
CA LYS A 117 14.50 -15.16 10.12
C LYS A 117 15.97 -15.60 10.14
N LEU A 118 16.78 -14.94 9.32
CA LEU A 118 18.24 -15.19 9.26
C LEU A 118 19.01 -14.40 10.32
N GLN A 119 18.45 -13.27 10.78
CA GLN A 119 19.05 -12.43 11.80
C GLN A 119 18.58 -12.86 13.21
N PRO A 120 19.46 -12.80 14.23
CA PRO A 120 19.04 -12.97 15.62
C PRO A 120 17.92 -12.01 15.96
N TYR A 121 17.00 -12.47 16.82
CA TYR A 121 15.94 -11.62 17.32
C TYR A 121 16.52 -10.41 18.05
N PHE A 122 15.97 -9.24 17.77
CA PHE A 122 16.25 -8.00 18.48
C PHE A 122 14.95 -7.22 18.68
N GLU A 123 14.75 -6.75 19.91
CA GLU A 123 13.55 -6.04 20.34
C GLU A 123 13.65 -4.54 20.00
N SER A 124 12.65 -4.01 19.31
CA SER A 124 12.51 -2.60 18.95
C SER A 124 11.66 -1.81 19.95
N GLY A 125 10.89 -2.52 20.79
CA GLY A 125 9.89 -1.91 21.69
C GLY A 125 8.51 -1.74 21.05
N PHE A 126 8.34 -2.07 19.77
CA PHE A 126 7.03 -2.18 19.13
C PHE A 126 6.37 -3.53 19.52
N PRO A 127 5.03 -3.62 19.71
CA PRO A 127 4.35 -4.88 20.03
C PRO A 127 4.56 -5.97 18.97
N PHE A 128 4.10 -7.19 19.29
CA PHE A 128 4.04 -8.36 18.38
C PHE A 128 5.35 -9.13 18.15
N GLY A 129 6.36 -8.97 19.03
CA GLY A 129 7.51 -9.87 19.08
C GLY A 129 8.23 -9.98 17.74
N HIS A 130 8.34 -11.18 17.17
CA HIS A 130 9.02 -11.36 15.87
C HIS A 130 8.37 -10.64 14.68
N ASP A 131 7.12 -10.20 14.83
CA ASP A 131 6.35 -9.53 13.79
C ASP A 131 6.36 -8.01 13.94
N GLN A 132 7.11 -7.51 14.92
CA GLN A 132 7.17 -6.10 15.30
C GLN A 132 7.54 -5.15 14.15
N TRP A 133 8.46 -5.54 13.26
CA TRP A 133 8.97 -4.65 12.21
C TRP A 133 7.96 -4.41 11.09
N ILE A 134 7.30 -5.47 10.65
CA ILE A 134 6.24 -5.35 9.64
C ILE A 134 4.98 -4.73 10.26
N SER A 135 4.68 -5.02 11.53
CA SER A 135 3.54 -4.42 12.24
C SER A 135 3.74 -2.93 12.51
N ASN A 136 4.97 -2.50 12.82
CA ASN A 136 5.34 -1.10 12.92
C ASN A 136 5.15 -0.38 11.57
N SER A 137 5.65 -0.98 10.49
CA SER A 137 5.48 -0.44 9.13
C SER A 137 4.00 -0.36 8.74
N ALA A 138 3.23 -1.41 9.01
CA ALA A 138 1.79 -1.46 8.78
C ALA A 138 1.05 -0.38 9.56
N THR A 139 1.41 -0.17 10.82
CA THR A 139 0.81 0.87 11.67
C THR A 139 1.09 2.26 11.13
N GLY A 140 2.34 2.57 10.76
CA GLY A 140 2.69 3.86 10.16
C GLY A 140 1.94 4.12 8.86
N TYR A 141 1.86 3.11 7.98
CA TYR A 141 1.12 3.22 6.72
C TYR A 141 -0.39 3.34 6.94
N ALA A 142 -0.97 2.59 7.86
CA ALA A 142 -2.40 2.66 8.18
C ALA A 142 -2.79 4.06 8.66
N VAL A 143 -2.00 4.67 9.54
CA VAL A 143 -2.19 6.05 9.98
C VAL A 143 -2.09 7.01 8.78
N ALA A 144 -1.07 6.87 7.94
CA ALA A 144 -0.90 7.72 6.76
C ALA A 144 -2.08 7.59 5.77
N ALA A 145 -2.59 6.38 5.56
CA ALA A 145 -3.73 6.09 4.69
C ALA A 145 -5.02 6.74 5.20
N LEU A 146 -5.30 6.59 6.50
CA LEU A 146 -6.47 7.19 7.14
C LEU A 146 -6.38 8.72 7.12
N ALA A 147 -5.19 9.28 7.37
CA ALA A 147 -4.96 10.72 7.34
C ALA A 147 -5.07 11.33 5.94
N ALA A 148 -4.58 10.63 4.91
CA ALA A 148 -4.65 11.10 3.53
C ALA A 148 -6.10 11.30 3.04
N GLY A 149 -7.07 10.57 3.61
CA GLY A 149 -8.48 10.74 3.31
C GLY A 149 -9.19 11.88 4.05
N MET A 150 -8.52 12.57 4.98
CA MET A 150 -9.12 13.68 5.75
C MET A 150 -8.91 15.06 5.09
N GLY A 151 -8.01 15.17 4.10
CA GLY A 151 -7.53 16.44 3.55
C GLY A 151 -8.19 16.93 2.26
N HIS A 152 -9.31 16.35 1.83
CA HIS A 152 -9.99 16.69 0.58
C HIS A 152 -11.51 16.73 0.72
#